data_AF-A0A947A3R4-F1
#
_entry.id   AF-A0A947A3R4-F1
#
_cell.length_a   1.000
_cell.length_b   1.000
_cell.length_c   1.000
_cell.angle_alpha   90.00
_cell.angle_beta   90.00
_cell.angle_gamma   90.00
#
_symmetry.space_group_name_H-M   'P 1'
#
loop_
_entity.id
_entity.type
_entity.pdbx_description
1 polymer ?
#
loop_
_entity_poly.entity_id
_entity_poly.type
_entity_poly.pdbx_seq_one_letter_code
_entity_poly.pdbx_strand_id
1 'polypeptide(L)'
;MKKNALLILAGCLLLFSTSCYYDELPPEEQIEISPDQEISFAADVLPIIAKYNCAGCHDGGQDPDLRANNAYDALVPQYVTAGDAANSVFFQRLPGKSHPPVNISLTDNELTTIEEWINRGALE
;
A
#
# COMPACT_ATOMS: atom_id res chain seq x y z
N MET A 1 -44.64 -38.77 -14.80
CA MET A 1 -44.01 -37.46 -15.10
C MET A 1 -43.69 -36.65 -13.84
N LYS A 2 -44.63 -36.44 -12.91
CA LYS A 2 -44.42 -35.60 -11.69
C LYS A 2 -43.37 -36.14 -10.69
N LYS A 3 -43.30 -37.46 -10.48
CA LYS A 3 -42.32 -38.12 -9.58
C LYS A 3 -40.87 -38.00 -10.08
N ASN A 4 -40.67 -38.11 -11.40
CA ASN A 4 -39.34 -38.02 -12.01
C ASN A 4 -38.86 -36.56 -12.04
N ALA A 5 -39.78 -35.59 -12.23
CA ALA A 5 -39.46 -34.17 -12.10
C ALA A 5 -39.06 -33.78 -10.67
N LEU A 6 -39.69 -34.37 -9.64
CA LEU A 6 -39.34 -34.13 -8.23
C LEU A 6 -37.95 -34.70 -7.87
N LEU A 7 -37.59 -35.86 -8.41
CA LEU A 7 -36.27 -36.48 -8.21
C LEU A 7 -35.15 -35.71 -8.93
N ILE A 8 -35.43 -35.15 -10.12
CA ILE A 8 -34.46 -34.30 -10.85
C ILE A 8 -34.26 -32.97 -10.13
N LEU A 9 -35.34 -32.35 -9.63
CA LEU A 9 -35.26 -31.08 -8.90
C LEU A 9 -34.50 -31.23 -7.57
N ALA A 10 -34.69 -32.35 -6.84
CA ALA A 10 -33.95 -32.65 -5.62
C ALA A 10 -32.47 -32.94 -5.88
N GLY A 11 -32.13 -33.58 -7.01
CA GLY A 11 -30.75 -33.81 -7.43
C GLY A 11 -30.01 -32.53 -7.83
N CYS A 12 -30.68 -31.61 -8.53
CA CYS A 12 -30.11 -30.32 -8.89
C CYS A 12 -29.86 -29.43 -7.65
N LEU A 13 -30.76 -29.44 -6.67
CA LEU A 13 -30.62 -28.62 -5.45
C LEU A 13 -29.41 -29.04 -4.58
N LEU A 14 -29.00 -30.31 -4.64
CA LEU A 14 -27.83 -30.84 -3.94
C LEU A 14 -26.50 -30.52 -4.65
N LEU A 15 -26.54 -30.12 -5.93
CA LEU A 15 -25.34 -29.77 -6.72
C LEU A 15 -24.93 -28.29 -6.61
N PHE A 16 -25.74 -27.44 -5.98
CA PHE A 16 -25.47 -26.00 -5.84
C PHE A 16 -24.83 -25.60 -4.50
N SER A 17 -24.68 -26.51 -3.55
CA SER A 17 -24.17 -26.20 -2.19
C SER A 17 -22.65 -26.27 -2.03
N THR A 18 -21.89 -26.60 -3.08
CA THR A 18 -20.42 -26.75 -3.00
C THR A 18 -19.63 -25.65 -3.71
N SER A 19 -20.27 -24.61 -4.25
CA SER A 19 -19.61 -23.63 -5.12
C SER A 19 -18.94 -22.44 -4.40
N CYS A 20 -18.85 -22.43 -3.07
CA CYS A 20 -18.08 -21.42 -2.35
C CYS A 20 -16.78 -22.05 -1.81
N TYR A 21 -15.88 -22.43 -2.72
CA TYR A 21 -14.48 -22.62 -2.37
C TYR A 21 -13.83 -21.23 -2.45
N TYR A 22 -13.69 -20.58 -1.29
CA TYR A 22 -12.81 -19.43 -1.17
C TYR A 22 -11.39 -19.98 -1.12
N ASP A 23 -10.59 -19.69 -2.14
CA ASP A 23 -9.14 -19.79 -1.99
C ASP A 23 -8.75 -18.85 -0.85
N GLU A 24 -8.30 -19.41 0.26
CA GLU A 24 -7.61 -18.62 1.29
C GLU A 24 -6.35 -18.09 0.64
N LEU A 25 -6.34 -16.79 0.32
CA LEU A 25 -5.13 -16.13 -0.12
C LEU A 25 -4.05 -16.40 0.95
N PRO A 26 -2.85 -16.85 0.54
CA PRO A 26 -1.77 -17.05 1.49
C PRO A 26 -1.57 -15.76 2.29
N PRO A 27 -1.30 -15.86 3.61
CA PRO A 27 -1.06 -14.69 4.43
C PRO A 27 0.00 -13.81 3.75
N GLU A 28 -0.31 -12.53 3.59
CA GLU A 28 0.67 -11.57 3.10
C GLU A 28 1.84 -11.58 4.09
N GLU A 29 3.04 -11.94 3.61
CA GLU A 29 4.22 -12.09 4.45
C GLU A 29 4.61 -10.70 4.95
N GLN A 30 4.30 -10.41 6.23
CA GLN A 30 4.68 -9.15 6.86
C GLN A 30 6.20 -9.13 6.99
N ILE A 31 6.83 -8.13 6.39
CA ILE A 31 8.28 -7.94 6.50
C ILE A 31 8.55 -7.45 7.93
N GLU A 32 9.14 -8.31 8.76
CA GLU A 32 9.72 -7.87 10.02
C GLU A 32 10.98 -7.06 9.73
N ILE A 33 10.86 -5.72 9.82
CA ILE A 33 12.02 -4.84 9.69
C ILE A 33 12.84 -4.92 10.98
N SER A 34 14.06 -5.45 10.89
CA SER A 34 14.95 -5.54 12.03
C SER A 34 15.22 -4.16 12.65
N PRO A 35 15.31 -4.03 13.98
CA PRO A 35 15.71 -2.78 14.63
C PRO A 35 17.07 -2.27 14.14
N ASP A 36 17.98 -3.18 13.76
CA ASP A 36 19.33 -2.85 13.30
C ASP A 36 19.42 -2.64 11.77
N GLN A 37 18.32 -2.87 11.04
CA GLN A 37 18.30 -2.63 9.60
C GLN A 37 18.34 -1.12 9.33
N GLU A 38 19.30 -0.69 8.53
CA GLU A 38 19.34 0.68 8.02
C GLU A 38 18.22 0.87 7.00
N ILE A 39 17.49 1.99 7.12
CA ILE A 39 16.44 2.39 6.18
C ILE A 39 16.75 3.82 5.72
N SER A 40 16.82 4.01 4.41
CA SER A 40 17.17 5.27 3.76
C SER A 40 16.10 5.67 2.75
N PHE A 41 16.04 6.96 2.43
CA PHE A 41 15.13 7.43 1.41
C PHE A 41 15.50 6.84 0.04
N ALA A 42 16.78 6.89 -0.33
CA ALA A 42 17.26 6.46 -1.63
C ALA A 42 17.07 4.95 -1.88
N ALA A 43 17.34 4.10 -0.87
CA ALA A 43 17.26 2.66 -1.05
C ALA A 43 15.85 2.09 -0.86
N ASP A 44 15.05 2.68 0.03
CA ASP A 44 13.81 2.04 0.50
C ASP A 44 12.54 2.83 0.13
N VAL A 45 12.56 4.16 0.26
CA VAL A 45 11.35 4.99 0.06
C VAL A 45 11.18 5.45 -1.38
N LEU A 46 12.27 5.91 -2.03
CA LEU A 46 12.24 6.39 -3.41
C LEU A 46 11.78 5.29 -4.39
N PRO A 47 12.17 4.00 -4.25
CA PRO A 47 11.62 2.94 -5.08
C PRO A 47 10.11 2.76 -4.93
N ILE A 48 9.54 2.98 -3.75
CA ILE A 48 8.07 2.93 -3.54
C ILE A 48 7.40 4.09 -4.29
N ILE A 49 7.95 5.30 -4.16
CA ILE A 49 7.47 6.50 -4.90
C ILE A 49 7.53 6.26 -6.42
N ALA A 50 8.62 5.68 -6.90
CA ALA A 50 8.82 5.37 -8.31
C ALA A 50 7.89 4.25 -8.81
N LYS A 51 7.74 3.17 -8.02
CA LYS A 51 6.86 2.01 -8.31
C LYS A 51 5.43 2.45 -8.62
N TYR A 52 4.92 3.42 -7.86
CA TYR A 52 3.55 3.93 -8.03
C TYR A 52 3.45 5.17 -8.92
N ASN A 53 4.56 5.58 -9.55
CA ASN A 53 4.62 6.74 -10.45
C ASN A 53 4.02 8.00 -9.82
N CYS A 54 4.35 8.31 -8.56
CA CYS A 54 3.83 9.50 -7.89
C CYS A 54 4.21 10.79 -8.66
N ALA A 55 5.39 10.79 -9.28
CA ALA A 55 5.86 11.84 -10.18
C ALA A 55 5.01 12.00 -11.46
N GLY A 56 4.05 11.13 -11.73
CA GLY A 56 3.10 11.31 -12.84
C GLY A 56 2.13 12.47 -12.61
N CYS A 57 1.84 12.80 -11.35
CA CYS A 57 1.05 13.98 -10.97
C CYS A 57 1.89 15.02 -10.20
N HIS A 58 2.88 14.55 -9.44
CA HIS A 58 3.80 15.35 -8.64
C HIS A 58 5.12 15.58 -9.39
N ASP A 59 5.06 16.11 -10.61
CA ASP A 59 6.21 16.29 -11.51
C ASP A 59 6.92 17.65 -11.37
N GLY A 60 6.59 18.40 -10.31
CA GLY A 60 6.98 19.80 -10.12
C GLY A 60 5.95 20.82 -10.62
N GLY A 61 4.88 20.38 -11.29
CA GLY A 61 3.68 21.20 -11.51
C GLY A 61 2.76 21.27 -10.28
N GLN A 62 2.91 20.31 -9.37
CA GLN A 62 2.22 20.22 -8.09
C GLN A 62 3.23 19.86 -7.00
N ASP A 63 3.13 20.52 -5.85
CA ASP A 63 3.94 20.20 -4.67
C ASP A 63 3.40 18.96 -3.91
N PRO A 64 4.28 18.16 -3.27
CA PRO A 64 5.74 18.18 -3.44
C PRO A 64 6.15 17.66 -4.81
N ASP A 65 7.34 18.07 -5.29
CA ASP A 65 7.96 17.51 -6.51
C ASP A 65 8.59 16.16 -6.21
N LEU A 66 7.97 15.08 -6.70
CA LEU A 66 8.38 13.70 -6.42
C LEU A 66 9.22 13.08 -7.54
N ARG A 67 9.78 13.90 -8.45
CA ARG A 67 10.81 13.44 -9.38
C ARG A 67 12.04 12.98 -8.59
N ALA A 68 12.66 11.89 -9.03
CA ALA A 68 13.67 11.18 -8.25
C ALA A 68 14.82 12.05 -7.74
N ASN A 69 15.26 13.03 -8.53
CA ASN A 69 16.34 13.96 -8.21
C ASN A 69 15.94 15.11 -7.28
N ASN A 70 14.65 15.26 -6.95
CA ASN A 70 14.12 16.36 -6.13
C ASN A 70 13.33 15.86 -4.92
N ALA A 71 12.89 14.59 -4.92
CA ALA A 71 11.87 14.09 -4.01
C ALA A 71 12.28 14.16 -2.53
N TYR A 72 13.54 13.90 -2.18
CA TYR A 72 14.00 14.00 -0.79
C TYR A 72 13.89 15.45 -0.29
N ASP A 73 14.54 16.38 -1.00
CA ASP A 73 14.55 17.81 -0.67
C ASP A 73 13.15 18.44 -0.68
N ALA A 74 12.27 17.94 -1.55
CA ALA A 74 10.87 18.40 -1.62
C ALA A 74 10.03 17.88 -0.44
N LEU A 75 10.39 16.75 0.16
CA LEU A 75 9.66 16.13 1.27
C LEU A 75 10.21 16.54 2.65
N VAL A 76 11.52 16.57 2.81
CA VAL A 76 12.19 16.76 4.10
C VAL A 76 12.78 18.17 4.18
N PRO A 77 12.46 18.98 5.20
CA PRO A 77 11.57 18.72 6.34
C PRO A 77 10.10 19.16 6.09
N GLN A 78 9.76 19.64 4.90
CA GLN A 78 8.52 20.38 4.69
C GLN A 78 7.24 19.56 4.89
N TYR A 79 7.27 18.27 4.56
CA TYR A 79 6.16 17.33 4.70
C TYR A 79 6.49 16.14 5.62
N VAL A 80 7.76 16.04 6.04
CA VAL A 80 8.29 14.98 6.90
C VAL A 80 8.90 15.59 8.15
N THR A 81 8.33 15.23 9.30
CA THR A 81 8.90 15.50 10.61
C THR A 81 9.70 14.27 11.02
N ALA A 82 11.03 14.35 10.91
CA ALA A 82 11.92 13.27 11.32
C ALA A 82 11.65 12.84 12.78
N GLY A 83 11.51 11.54 13.01
CA GLY A 83 11.16 10.97 14.32
C GLY A 83 9.66 10.95 14.63
N ASP A 84 8.80 11.45 13.73
CA ASP A 84 7.36 11.56 13.99
C ASP A 84 6.54 11.34 12.71
N ALA A 85 6.38 10.07 12.33
CA ALA A 85 5.53 9.69 11.21
C ALA A 85 4.06 10.09 11.43
N ALA A 86 3.57 10.00 12.66
CA ALA A 86 2.20 10.32 13.01
C ALA A 86 1.84 11.78 12.70
N ASN A 87 2.77 12.72 12.85
CA ASN A 87 2.58 14.13 12.51
C ASN A 87 3.18 14.55 11.16
N SER A 88 3.72 13.62 10.38
CA SER A 88 4.25 13.89 9.05
C SER A 88 3.13 13.93 8.00
N VAL A 89 2.93 15.08 7.35
CA VAL A 89 1.91 15.28 6.30
C VAL A 89 2.09 14.28 5.16
N PHE A 90 3.34 13.97 4.79
CA PHE A 90 3.65 12.94 3.79
C PHE A 90 2.99 11.61 4.14
N PHE A 91 3.20 11.11 5.37
CA PHE A 91 2.63 9.84 5.82
C PHE A 91 1.11 9.89 5.95
N GLN A 92 0.55 10.97 6.50
CA GLN A 92 -0.90 11.12 6.66
C GLN A 92 -1.67 11.15 5.33
N ARG A 93 -1.00 11.54 4.24
CA ARG A 93 -1.58 11.72 2.90
C ARG A 93 -1.08 10.71 1.87
N LEU A 94 -0.55 9.55 2.26
CA LEU A 94 -0.32 8.46 1.31
C LEU A 94 -1.65 7.91 0.74
N PRO A 95 -1.67 7.37 -0.50
CA PRO A 95 -2.82 6.63 -1.02
C PRO A 95 -3.28 5.54 -0.05
N GLY A 96 -4.60 5.43 0.16
CA GLY A 96 -5.18 4.59 1.22
C GLY A 96 -5.36 5.29 2.58
N LYS A 97 -4.77 6.48 2.77
CA LYS A 97 -5.03 7.37 3.92
C LYS A 97 -5.83 8.61 3.46
N SER A 98 -5.33 9.82 3.71
CA SER A 98 -6.03 11.07 3.36
C SER A 98 -5.63 11.65 1.99
N HIS A 99 -5.09 10.83 1.09
CA HIS A 99 -4.81 11.25 -0.29
C HIS A 99 -6.11 11.41 -1.08
N PRO A 100 -6.23 12.40 -1.99
CA PRO A 100 -7.32 12.45 -2.95
C PRO A 100 -7.49 11.10 -3.67
N PRO A 101 -8.72 10.67 -4.01
CA PRO A 101 -8.94 9.36 -4.60
C PRO A 101 -8.09 9.12 -5.85
N VAL A 102 -7.25 8.09 -5.79
CA VAL A 102 -6.42 7.59 -6.89
C VAL A 102 -6.51 6.07 -6.90
N ASN A 103 -6.34 5.45 -8.05
CA ASN A 103 -6.34 3.98 -8.16
C ASN A 103 -4.98 3.39 -7.78
N ILE A 104 -4.44 3.81 -6.63
CA ILE A 104 -3.16 3.39 -6.07
C ILE A 104 -3.41 2.90 -4.64
N SER A 105 -2.87 1.73 -4.31
CA SER A 105 -2.84 1.20 -2.95
C SER A 105 -1.42 0.72 -2.66
N LEU A 106 -0.82 1.27 -1.61
CA LEU A 106 0.43 0.76 -1.05
C LEU A 106 0.13 -0.51 -0.24
N THR A 107 1.09 -1.42 -0.16
CA THR A 107 1.00 -2.58 0.72
C THR A 107 1.30 -2.18 2.16
N ASP A 108 0.90 -3.02 3.12
CA ASP A 108 1.21 -2.79 4.53
C ASP A 108 2.72 -2.71 4.78
N ASN A 109 3.51 -3.51 4.07
CA ASN A 109 4.97 -3.49 4.14
C ASN A 109 5.57 -2.16 3.65
N GLU A 110 5.02 -1.59 2.58
CA GLU A 110 5.47 -0.29 2.05
C GLU A 110 5.08 0.86 2.98
N LEU A 111 3.87 0.81 3.55
CA LEU A 111 3.45 1.76 4.56
C LEU A 111 4.36 1.69 5.80
N THR A 112 4.69 0.49 6.24
CA THR A 112 5.58 0.24 7.39
C THR A 112 7.00 0.73 7.09
N THR A 113 7.51 0.50 5.88
CA THR A 113 8.83 0.98 5.44
C THR A 113 8.90 2.51 5.50
N ILE A 114 7.87 3.21 5.00
CA ILE A 114 7.81 4.67 5.05
C ILE A 114 7.68 5.18 6.48
N GLU A 115 6.84 4.53 7.31
CA GLU A 115 6.68 4.89 8.72
C GLU A 115 7.99 4.76 9.50
N GLU A 116 8.67 3.63 9.36
CA GLU A 116 9.96 3.36 10.01
C GLU A 116 11.05 4.30 9.51
N TRP A 117 11.12 4.57 8.20
CA TRP A 117 12.07 5.55 7.66
C TRP A 117 11.90 6.93 8.33
N ILE A 118 10.67 7.43 8.46
CA ILE A 118 10.41 8.71 9.12
C ILE A 118 10.79 8.63 10.60
N ASN A 119 10.33 7.60 11.31
CA ASN A 119 10.56 7.45 12.76
C ASN A 119 12.04 7.25 13.11
N ARG A 120 12.84 6.68 12.19
CA ARG A 120 14.31 6.51 12.34
C ARG A 120 15.12 7.74 11.95
N GLY A 121 14.45 8.84 11.64
CA GLY A 121 15.10 10.14 11.42
C GLY A 121 15.13 10.62 9.97
N ALA A 122 14.41 9.96 9.06
CA ALA A 122 14.27 10.35 7.66
C ALA A 122 15.63 10.53 6.94
N LEU A 123 16.50 9.53 7.06
CA LEU A 123 17.83 9.52 6.43
C LEU A 123 17.71 9.53 4.90
N GLU A 124 18.59 10.26 4.22
CA GLU A 124 18.64 10.31 2.75
C GLU A 124 19.01 8.95 2.14
#